data_AF-A0A0Z8HG24-F1
#
_entry.id   AF-A0A0Z8HG24-F1
#
_cell.length_a   1.000
_cell.length_b   1.000
_cell.length_c   1.000
_cell.angle_alpha   90.00
_cell.angle_beta   90.00
_cell.angle_gamma   90.00
#
_symmetry.space_group_name_H-M   'P 1'
#
loop_
_entity.id
_entity.type
_entity.pdbx_description
1 polymer ?
#
loop_
_entity_poly.entity_id
_entity_poly.type
_entity_poly.pdbx_seq_one_letter_code
_entity_poly.pdbx_strand_id
1 'polypeptide(L)'
;MKQKILYYLVFIGLLLGIFSLQMLDLKQHKERFYHHKVSISAQPVSPVEHLVSHLPIIEIDTLDGKVIPLERGENEGGTRQQSVRGTVRLYDKLDEVNRVGDGARVETLAEIAYRGNSSRHFDKKSIKLRFVDKKGEDVEHTVAGMPKESEWVLHGPFLDRSLLRNYISYNLAGELMEYAPNVRYSEVMINGEYQGLYLIVESIEQGVHRIPVEKSDKRSLKTSYIAVWDRPHKAKNPVDNYVGYTYQADQSSLDIRYPNVRKITEAQKDFIQQDISKIERILYSYDLKQYGHYVDKNAFATYFVINEFFRNTDAGIFSTYLYKDLRDKMKIAVWDFNNAFDNHSDVEYDRAGFSMLEVPWFSMMIKDKEFIDLVVHKYHQLRKNLLSTKRLHDHIDKTVQFLGPAIQRNNDKWGYVFQLQKMDEHNYLQPYERNQASYEEAVHVVKSFIEDRGKWLDEHIETLYQYCAPSKNTNTLVDY
;
A
#
# COMPACT_ATOMS: atom_id res chain seq x y z
N MET A 1 -27.05 -1.75 50.41
CA MET A 1 -26.98 -0.63 49.44
C MET A 1 -25.55 -0.27 49.02
N LYS A 2 -24.61 -0.06 49.96
CA LYS A 2 -23.23 0.40 49.66
C LYS A 2 -22.43 -0.52 48.73
N GLN A 3 -22.54 -1.84 48.86
CA GLN A 3 -21.82 -2.79 47.98
C GLN A 3 -22.31 -2.75 46.52
N LYS A 4 -23.62 -2.61 46.28
CA LYS A 4 -24.17 -2.51 44.91
C LYS A 4 -23.68 -1.23 44.19
N ILE A 5 -23.57 -0.12 44.91
CA ILE A 5 -23.05 1.15 44.38
C ILE A 5 -21.56 1.01 44.01
N LEU A 6 -20.77 0.32 44.83
CA LEU A 6 -19.36 0.06 44.54
C LEU A 6 -19.18 -0.81 43.28
N TYR A 7 -20.00 -1.85 43.10
CA TYR A 7 -19.99 -2.66 41.87
C TYR A 7 -20.32 -1.84 40.62
N TYR A 8 -21.33 -0.96 40.67
CA TYR A 8 -21.66 -0.08 39.55
C TYR A 8 -20.52 0.91 39.23
N LEU A 9 -19.86 1.47 40.24
CA LEU A 9 -18.73 2.39 40.03
C LEU A 9 -17.51 1.68 39.44
N VAL A 10 -17.20 0.46 39.88
CA VAL A 10 -16.12 -0.35 39.29
C VAL A 10 -16.45 -0.74 37.86
N PHE A 11 -17.71 -1.10 37.57
CA PHE A 11 -18.16 -1.46 36.23
C PHE A 11 -18.11 -0.26 35.26
N ILE A 12 -18.56 0.92 35.72
CA ILE A 12 -18.45 2.18 34.95
C ILE A 12 -16.98 2.57 34.76
N GLY A 13 -16.14 2.41 35.80
CA GLY A 13 -14.71 2.66 35.71
C GLY A 13 -14.00 1.73 34.73
N LEU A 14 -14.39 0.46 34.67
CA LEU A 14 -13.90 -0.52 33.69
C LEU A 14 -14.38 -0.16 32.27
N LEU A 15 -15.64 0.22 32.08
CA LEU A 15 -16.16 0.65 30.78
C LEU A 15 -15.48 1.94 30.29
N LEU A 16 -15.31 2.92 31.17
CA LEU A 16 -14.57 4.16 30.87
C LEU A 16 -13.09 3.85 30.60
N GLY A 17 -12.50 2.91 31.34
CA GLY A 17 -11.15 2.40 31.12
C GLY A 17 -10.99 1.78 29.74
N ILE A 18 -11.87 0.85 29.36
CA ILE A 18 -11.88 0.20 28.04
C ILE A 18 -12.11 1.22 26.93
N PHE A 19 -13.07 2.14 27.10
CA PHE A 19 -13.33 3.20 26.13
C PHE A 19 -12.15 4.17 25.99
N SER A 20 -11.49 4.50 27.10
CA SER A 20 -10.28 5.34 27.11
C SER A 20 -9.09 4.64 26.46
N LEU A 21 -8.91 3.33 26.66
CA LEU A 21 -7.91 2.50 26.00
C LEU A 21 -8.15 2.43 24.49
N GLN A 22 -9.40 2.23 24.05
CA GLN A 22 -9.78 2.29 22.63
C GLN A 22 -9.52 3.68 22.01
N MET A 23 -9.77 4.75 22.76
CA MET A 23 -9.47 6.13 22.33
C MET A 23 -7.96 6.44 22.34
N LEU A 24 -7.18 5.79 23.22
CA LEU A 24 -5.72 5.89 23.28
C LEU A 24 -5.05 5.13 22.14
N ASP A 25 -5.57 3.96 21.77
CA ASP A 25 -5.11 3.17 20.61
C ASP A 25 -5.29 3.98 19.31
N LEU A 26 -6.42 4.71 19.17
CA LEU A 26 -6.64 5.65 18.07
C LEU A 26 -5.73 6.89 18.11
N LYS A 27 -5.18 7.26 19.28
CA LYS A 27 -4.32 8.45 19.46
C LYS A 27 -2.83 8.16 19.35
N GLN A 28 -2.40 6.90 19.31
CA GLN A 28 -0.98 6.55 19.28
C GLN A 28 -0.33 6.67 17.89
N HIS A 29 -1.13 6.97 16.85
CA HIS A 29 -0.63 7.18 15.50
C HIS A 29 0.04 8.55 15.36
N LYS A 30 1.28 8.56 14.85
CA LYS A 30 1.96 9.79 14.43
C LYS A 30 1.07 10.54 13.44
N GLU A 31 0.95 11.86 13.60
CA GLU A 31 0.17 12.68 12.69
C GLU A 31 0.66 12.47 11.23
N ARG A 32 -0.24 12.03 10.35
CA ARG A 32 0.06 11.80 8.95
C ARG A 32 0.33 13.13 8.26
N PHE A 33 1.51 13.28 7.65
CA PHE A 33 1.80 14.43 6.81
C PHE A 33 1.12 14.28 5.45
N TYR A 34 0.20 15.21 5.16
CA TYR A 34 -0.48 15.33 3.87
C TYR A 34 0.21 16.36 2.99
N HIS A 35 0.76 15.93 1.85
CA HIS A 35 1.44 16.85 0.93
C HIS A 35 0.57 18.04 0.49
N HIS A 36 -0.72 17.82 0.23
CA HIS A 36 -1.64 18.86 -0.22
C HIS A 36 -1.99 19.90 0.85
N LYS A 37 -1.53 19.73 2.10
CA LYS A 37 -1.71 20.70 3.19
C LYS A 37 -0.50 21.62 3.37
N VAL A 38 0.57 21.43 2.61
CA VAL A 38 1.73 22.31 2.66
C VAL A 38 1.35 23.69 2.14
N SER A 39 1.79 24.73 2.82
CA SER A 39 1.64 26.11 2.36
C SER A 39 2.50 26.32 1.12
N ILE A 40 1.85 26.61 -0.01
CA ILE A 40 2.52 26.89 -1.28
C ILE A 40 2.74 28.40 -1.43
N SER A 41 3.93 28.79 -1.85
CA SER A 41 4.28 30.19 -2.12
C SER A 41 3.72 30.69 -3.45
N ALA A 42 3.63 29.81 -4.46
CA ALA A 42 3.02 30.08 -5.76
C ALA A 42 2.64 28.75 -6.47
N GLN A 43 1.80 28.82 -7.51
CA GLN A 43 1.55 27.71 -8.45
C GLN A 43 1.97 28.14 -9.86
N PRO A 44 3.25 28.02 -10.21
CA PRO A 44 3.77 28.54 -11.46
C PRO A 44 3.21 27.75 -12.67
N VAL A 45 2.79 28.51 -13.68
CA VAL A 45 2.56 28.00 -15.03
C VAL A 45 3.87 28.17 -15.79
N SER A 46 4.55 27.06 -16.08
CA SER A 46 5.80 27.06 -16.82
C SER A 46 5.78 26.02 -17.94
N PRO A 47 6.52 26.26 -19.05
CA PRO A 47 6.81 25.22 -20.02
C PRO A 47 7.69 24.11 -19.40
N VAL A 48 7.72 22.94 -20.03
CA VAL A 48 8.44 21.76 -19.51
C VAL A 48 9.96 21.84 -19.75
N GLU A 49 10.40 22.61 -20.74
CA GLU A 49 11.80 22.86 -21.08
C GLU A 49 12.53 23.68 -20.00
N HIS A 50 11.76 24.50 -19.27
CA HIS A 50 12.22 25.30 -18.14
C HIS A 50 11.30 25.04 -16.95
N LEU A 51 11.21 23.77 -16.54
CA LEU A 51 10.26 23.33 -15.53
C LEU A 51 10.45 24.08 -14.20
N VAL A 52 9.38 24.76 -13.80
CA VAL A 52 9.22 25.44 -12.52
C VAL A 52 7.95 24.92 -11.88
N SER A 53 8.04 24.41 -10.65
CA SER A 53 6.92 23.78 -9.96
C SER A 53 6.99 24.00 -8.45
N HIS A 54 5.84 24.17 -7.80
CA HIS A 54 5.76 24.09 -6.34
C HIS A 54 5.85 22.65 -5.82
N LEU A 55 5.73 21.65 -6.71
CA LEU A 55 5.98 20.26 -6.37
C LEU A 55 7.49 19.98 -6.43
N PRO A 56 7.96 18.98 -5.66
CA PRO A 56 9.27 18.39 -5.88
C PRO A 56 9.50 18.01 -7.34
N ILE A 57 10.70 18.27 -7.85
CA ILE A 57 11.15 17.82 -9.16
C ILE A 57 12.29 16.82 -8.96
N ILE A 58 12.16 15.65 -9.58
CA ILE A 58 13.20 14.61 -9.62
C ILE A 58 13.72 14.55 -11.05
N GLU A 59 14.97 14.96 -11.24
CA GLU A 59 15.66 14.85 -12.52
C GLU A 59 16.59 13.64 -12.50
N ILE A 60 16.53 12.83 -13.54
CA ILE A 60 17.26 11.57 -13.69
C ILE A 60 18.04 11.62 -15.00
N ASP A 61 19.36 11.58 -14.93
CA ASP A 61 20.23 11.39 -16.09
C ASP A 61 20.84 10.00 -16.05
N THR A 62 20.44 9.14 -16.98
CA THR A 62 21.07 7.82 -17.11
C THR A 62 22.48 7.96 -17.66
N LEU A 63 23.40 7.13 -17.15
CA LEU A 63 24.79 7.18 -17.59
C LEU A 63 24.86 6.91 -19.11
N ASP A 64 25.53 7.80 -19.83
CA ASP A 64 25.66 7.79 -21.30
C ASP A 64 24.30 7.84 -22.04
N GLY A 65 23.22 8.31 -21.42
CA GLY A 65 21.88 8.33 -22.02
C GLY A 65 21.27 6.93 -22.22
N LYS A 66 21.77 5.91 -21.51
CA LYS A 66 21.28 4.53 -21.64
C LYS A 66 19.79 4.42 -21.33
N VAL A 67 19.09 3.63 -22.13
CA VAL A 67 17.67 3.32 -21.91
C VAL A 67 17.53 2.45 -20.66
N ILE A 68 16.57 2.77 -19.80
CA ILE A 68 16.22 1.94 -18.65
C ILE A 68 15.63 0.62 -19.16
N PRO A 69 16.18 -0.55 -18.79
CA PRO A 69 15.71 -1.83 -19.30
C PRO A 69 14.26 -2.13 -18.92
N LEU A 70 13.47 -2.55 -19.91
CA LEU A 70 12.09 -2.97 -19.71
C LEU A 70 12.02 -4.34 -19.05
N GLU A 71 12.86 -5.28 -19.47
CA GLU A 71 12.80 -6.67 -19.05
C GLU A 71 13.54 -6.93 -17.73
N ARG A 72 13.18 -8.03 -17.07
CA ARG A 72 14.00 -8.59 -15.99
C ARG A 72 14.97 -9.56 -16.66
N GLY A 73 16.25 -9.46 -16.33
CA GLY A 73 17.25 -10.41 -16.83
C GLY A 73 17.20 -11.72 -16.05
N GLU A 74 17.62 -12.80 -16.68
CA GLU A 74 17.90 -14.08 -16.03
C GLU A 74 19.37 -14.13 -15.60
N ASN A 75 19.65 -14.62 -14.38
CA ASN A 75 21.00 -14.94 -13.91
C ASN A 75 20.95 -16.24 -13.08
N GLU A 76 22.11 -16.86 -12.81
CA GLU A 76 22.24 -17.96 -11.85
C GLU A 76 21.69 -17.53 -10.49
N GLY A 77 20.50 -18.01 -10.13
CA GLY A 77 19.76 -17.64 -8.91
C GLY A 77 18.43 -16.91 -9.12
N GLY A 78 17.96 -16.73 -10.37
CA GLY A 78 16.59 -16.28 -10.69
C GLY A 78 16.51 -14.95 -11.47
N THR A 79 15.28 -14.43 -11.65
CA THR A 79 15.03 -13.19 -12.40
C THR A 79 15.47 -11.96 -11.61
N ARG A 80 16.43 -11.20 -12.14
CA ARG A 80 16.87 -9.93 -11.54
C ARG A 80 16.28 -8.76 -12.32
N GLN A 81 15.70 -7.81 -11.60
CA GLN A 81 15.36 -6.51 -12.16
C GLN A 81 16.65 -5.85 -12.66
N GLN A 82 16.74 -5.64 -13.97
CA GLN A 82 17.85 -4.92 -14.56
C GLN A 82 17.72 -3.44 -14.21
N SER A 83 18.86 -2.80 -13.96
CA SER A 83 18.96 -1.38 -13.65
C SER A 83 20.03 -0.76 -14.53
N VAL A 84 19.94 0.56 -14.72
CA VAL A 84 21.02 1.38 -15.24
C VAL A 84 21.47 2.32 -14.14
N ARG A 85 22.78 2.57 -14.08
CA ARG A 85 23.31 3.61 -13.21
C ARG A 85 23.05 4.97 -13.84
N GLY A 86 22.77 5.96 -13.01
CA GLY A 86 22.61 7.35 -13.43
C GLY A 86 22.79 8.32 -12.27
N THR A 87 22.64 9.60 -12.58
CA THR A 87 22.66 10.69 -11.62
C THR A 87 21.23 11.13 -11.36
N VAL A 88 20.86 11.30 -10.09
CA VAL A 88 19.56 11.83 -9.67
C VAL A 88 19.79 13.17 -8.98
N ARG A 89 19.06 14.19 -9.42
CA ARG A 89 19.00 15.51 -8.82
C ARG A 89 17.64 15.74 -8.17
N LEU A 90 17.66 16.20 -6.93
CA LEU A 90 16.47 16.47 -6.13
C LEU A 90 16.30 17.99 -5.96
N TYR A 91 15.24 18.52 -6.54
CA TYR A 91 14.75 19.88 -6.31
C TYR A 91 13.42 19.76 -5.55
N ASP A 92 13.49 19.58 -4.24
CA ASP A 92 12.36 19.06 -3.45
C ASP A 92 12.09 19.85 -2.16
N LYS A 93 12.28 21.18 -2.23
CA LYS A 93 11.76 22.07 -1.19
C LYS A 93 10.24 22.06 -1.25
N LEU A 94 9.58 22.01 -0.09
CA LEU A 94 8.13 21.83 0.00
C LEU A 94 7.37 23.17 0.10
N ASP A 95 8.01 24.20 0.65
CA ASP A 95 7.46 25.54 0.91
C ASP A 95 7.88 26.59 -0.13
N GLU A 96 8.78 26.21 -1.04
CA GLU A 96 9.30 27.04 -2.12
C GLU A 96 8.97 26.44 -3.49
N VAL A 97 9.16 27.26 -4.52
CA VAL A 97 9.11 26.80 -5.90
C VAL A 97 10.45 26.16 -6.27
N ASN A 98 10.39 24.98 -6.87
CA ASN A 98 11.52 24.22 -7.40
C ASN A 98 11.71 24.53 -8.89
N ARG A 99 12.96 24.65 -9.33
CA ARG A 99 13.32 24.93 -10.72
C ARG A 99 14.48 24.04 -11.17
N VAL A 100 14.32 23.38 -12.30
CA VAL A 100 15.42 22.61 -12.93
C VAL A 100 16.56 23.57 -13.29
N GLY A 101 17.79 23.17 -12.95
CA GLY A 101 19.00 23.98 -13.16
C GLY A 101 19.32 24.99 -12.05
N ASP A 102 18.40 25.23 -11.10
CA ASP A 102 18.62 26.17 -9.99
C ASP A 102 19.24 25.48 -8.76
N GLY A 103 20.39 24.82 -8.96
CA GLY A 103 21.17 24.16 -7.90
C GLY A 103 20.38 23.11 -7.11
N ALA A 104 20.42 21.85 -7.55
CA ALA A 104 19.75 20.76 -6.85
C ALA A 104 20.19 20.67 -5.38
N ARG A 105 19.24 20.41 -4.46
CA ARG A 105 19.55 20.23 -3.03
C ARG A 105 20.46 19.01 -2.83
N VAL A 106 20.21 17.96 -3.61
CA VAL A 106 21.00 16.72 -3.63
C VAL A 106 21.27 16.35 -5.07
N GLU A 107 22.52 16.01 -5.37
CA GLU A 107 22.94 15.27 -6.55
C GLU A 107 23.59 13.97 -6.08
N THR A 108 23.06 12.82 -6.51
CA THR A 108 23.53 11.50 -6.07
C THR A 108 23.53 10.50 -7.21
N LEU A 109 24.41 9.50 -7.14
CA LEU A 109 24.31 8.33 -8.03
C LEU A 109 23.15 7.44 -7.60
N ALA A 110 22.52 6.78 -8.56
CA ALA A 110 21.44 5.84 -8.32
C ALA A 110 21.48 4.66 -9.31
N GLU A 111 21.00 3.51 -8.85
CA GLU A 111 20.50 2.45 -9.73
C GLU A 111 19.03 2.71 -10.04
N ILE A 112 18.70 2.76 -11.33
CA ILE A 112 17.40 3.15 -11.85
C ILE A 112 16.81 1.97 -12.62
N ALA A 113 15.57 1.59 -12.30
CA ALA A 113 14.89 0.47 -12.96
C ALA A 113 13.39 0.70 -13.10
N TYR A 114 12.78 0.18 -14.17
CA TYR A 114 11.32 0.15 -14.26
C TYR A 114 10.72 -0.88 -13.31
N ARG A 115 9.78 -0.44 -12.48
CA ARG A 115 9.05 -1.25 -11.50
C ARG A 115 7.69 -1.67 -12.07
N GLY A 116 7.17 -2.79 -11.57
CA GLY A 116 5.86 -3.32 -11.93
C GLY A 116 5.97 -4.75 -12.46
N ASN A 117 4.81 -5.37 -12.65
CA ASN A 117 4.68 -6.63 -13.38
C ASN A 117 3.99 -6.36 -14.72
N SER A 118 2.67 -6.27 -14.75
CA SER A 118 1.91 -5.81 -15.90
C SER A 118 2.14 -4.31 -16.17
N SER A 119 2.13 -3.50 -15.10
CA SER A 119 2.22 -2.03 -15.21
C SER A 119 3.51 -1.47 -15.81
N ARG A 120 4.53 -2.31 -15.98
CA ARG A 120 5.75 -1.90 -16.68
C ARG A 120 5.56 -1.83 -18.19
N HIS A 121 4.47 -2.38 -18.73
CA HIS A 121 4.18 -2.33 -20.16
C HIS A 121 3.35 -1.10 -20.56
N PHE A 122 2.72 -0.40 -19.59
CA PHE A 122 2.04 0.88 -19.81
C PHE A 122 3.01 1.94 -20.30
N ASP A 123 2.58 2.83 -21.20
CA ASP A 123 3.46 3.84 -21.79
C ASP A 123 4.20 4.69 -20.74
N LYS A 124 3.48 5.19 -19.73
CA LYS A 124 4.08 5.83 -18.55
C LYS A 124 4.51 4.79 -17.52
N LYS A 125 5.82 4.64 -17.36
CA LYS A 125 6.43 3.62 -16.51
C LYS A 125 6.57 4.09 -15.07
N SER A 126 6.37 3.18 -14.11
CA SER A 126 6.81 3.39 -12.71
C SER A 126 8.30 3.08 -12.56
N ILE A 127 9.00 3.83 -11.71
CA ILE A 127 10.46 3.75 -11.56
C ILE A 127 10.80 3.39 -10.12
N LYS A 128 11.82 2.56 -9.95
CA LYS A 128 12.48 2.31 -8.68
C LYS A 128 13.85 2.98 -8.72
N LEU A 129 14.15 3.77 -7.69
CA LEU A 129 15.42 4.42 -7.47
C LEU A 129 16.09 3.81 -6.24
N ARG A 130 17.35 3.40 -6.37
CA ARG A 130 18.21 3.05 -5.24
C ARG A 130 19.45 3.92 -5.27
N PHE A 131 19.57 4.86 -4.35
CA PHE A 131 20.72 5.75 -4.23
C PHE A 131 21.95 4.95 -3.77
N VAL A 132 23.07 5.19 -4.45
CA VAL A 132 24.30 4.44 -4.23
C VAL A 132 25.53 5.33 -4.27
N ASP A 133 26.61 4.88 -3.65
CA ASP A 133 27.93 5.48 -3.82
C ASP A 133 28.64 4.96 -5.10
N LYS A 134 29.89 5.38 -5.32
CA LYS A 134 30.70 4.93 -6.46
C LYS A 134 30.94 3.41 -6.45
N LYS A 135 30.94 2.77 -5.27
CA LYS A 135 31.12 1.33 -5.08
C LYS A 135 29.82 0.54 -5.26
N GLY A 136 28.66 1.22 -5.31
CA GLY A 136 27.35 0.60 -5.45
C GLY A 136 26.67 0.27 -4.11
N GLU A 137 27.23 0.76 -3.00
CA GLU A 137 26.68 0.63 -1.65
C GLU A 137 25.58 1.66 -1.43
N ASP A 138 24.56 1.30 -0.65
CA ASP A 138 23.38 2.14 -0.42
C ASP A 138 23.75 3.45 0.29
N VAL A 139 23.19 4.57 -0.18
CA VAL A 139 23.32 5.90 0.43
C VAL A 139 21.93 6.44 0.74
N GLU A 140 21.71 6.92 1.96
CA GLU A 140 20.40 7.41 2.38
C GLU A 140 20.26 8.91 2.14
N HIS A 141 19.17 9.32 1.49
CA HIS A 141 18.80 10.72 1.34
C HIS A 141 17.34 10.96 1.73
N THR A 142 17.07 12.11 2.35
CA THR A 142 15.70 12.64 2.45
C THR A 142 15.19 12.97 1.06
N VAL A 143 13.95 12.59 0.77
CA VAL A 143 13.26 12.92 -0.49
C VAL A 143 11.91 13.54 -0.16
N ALA A 144 11.65 14.75 -0.68
CA ALA A 144 10.40 15.49 -0.46
C ALA A 144 9.99 15.58 1.03
N GLY A 145 10.98 15.86 1.89
CA GLY A 145 10.81 15.96 3.35
C GLY A 145 10.51 14.63 4.07
N MET A 146 10.49 13.49 3.38
CA MET A 146 10.32 12.18 4.01
C MET A 146 11.64 11.69 4.63
N PRO A 147 11.59 10.87 5.70
CA PRO A 147 12.78 10.35 6.38
C PRO A 147 13.79 9.74 5.41
N LYS A 148 15.08 9.95 5.71
CA LYS A 148 16.19 9.50 4.86
C LYS A 148 16.09 8.00 4.59
N GLU A 149 16.25 7.64 3.32
CA GLU A 149 16.34 6.25 2.91
C GLU A 149 17.04 6.13 1.56
N SER A 150 17.51 4.93 1.25
CA SER A 150 18.25 4.62 0.02
C SER A 150 17.35 4.25 -1.14
N GLU A 151 16.17 3.69 -0.87
CA GLU A 151 15.26 3.18 -1.89
C GLU A 151 13.91 3.92 -1.92
N TRP A 152 13.50 4.32 -3.13
CA TRP A 152 12.26 5.05 -3.39
C TRP A 152 11.56 4.53 -4.64
N VAL A 153 10.22 4.57 -4.64
CA VAL A 153 9.41 4.26 -5.81
C VAL A 153 8.79 5.55 -6.36
N LEU A 154 9.02 5.84 -7.63
CA LEU A 154 8.27 6.84 -8.38
C LEU A 154 7.14 6.10 -9.10
N HIS A 155 5.96 6.12 -8.50
CA HIS A 155 4.77 5.51 -9.08
C HIS A 155 4.16 6.43 -10.15
N GLY A 156 4.12 5.94 -11.39
CA GLY A 156 3.48 6.61 -12.53
C GLY A 156 2.06 6.05 -12.72
N PRO A 157 1.01 6.69 -12.19
CA PRO A 157 -0.37 6.19 -12.25
C PRO A 157 -0.91 6.29 -13.69
N PHE A 158 -0.55 5.34 -14.56
CA PHE A 158 -0.94 5.42 -15.96
C PHE A 158 -2.43 5.10 -16.17
N LEU A 159 -2.91 3.96 -15.66
CA LEU A 159 -4.34 3.64 -15.68
C LEU A 159 -5.16 4.51 -14.73
N ASP A 160 -4.54 5.06 -13.68
CA ASP A 160 -5.23 5.99 -12.79
C ASP A 160 -5.24 7.41 -13.39
N ARG A 161 -6.22 7.62 -14.28
CA ARG A 161 -6.48 8.90 -14.95
C ARG A 161 -6.82 10.06 -14.01
N SER A 162 -7.18 9.76 -12.75
CA SER A 162 -7.48 10.77 -11.73
C SER A 162 -6.23 11.30 -11.04
N LEU A 163 -5.12 10.54 -11.07
CA LEU A 163 -3.86 10.82 -10.34
C LEU A 163 -3.99 10.76 -8.81
N LEU A 164 -5.12 10.25 -8.27
CA LEU A 164 -5.49 10.39 -6.86
C LEU A 164 -5.51 9.07 -6.08
N ARG A 165 -5.78 7.93 -6.72
CA ARG A 165 -6.19 6.67 -6.04
C ARG A 165 -5.17 6.22 -5.00
N ASN A 166 -3.90 6.11 -5.40
CA ASN A 166 -2.82 5.75 -4.47
C ASN A 166 -2.62 6.82 -3.38
N TYR A 167 -2.67 8.11 -3.73
CA TYR A 167 -2.42 9.19 -2.78
C TYR A 167 -3.44 9.21 -1.64
N ILE A 168 -4.73 9.12 -1.96
CA ILE A 168 -5.79 9.14 -0.95
C ILE A 168 -5.75 7.88 -0.07
N SER A 169 -5.52 6.71 -0.68
CA SER A 169 -5.52 5.43 0.04
C SER A 169 -4.32 5.29 0.97
N TYR A 170 -3.10 5.63 0.53
CA TYR A 170 -1.92 5.57 1.40
C TYR A 170 -2.00 6.57 2.54
N ASN A 171 -2.53 7.78 2.29
CA ASN A 171 -2.68 8.77 3.36
C ASN A 171 -3.73 8.36 4.39
N LEU A 172 -4.88 7.83 3.96
CA LEU A 172 -5.85 7.29 4.90
C LEU A 172 -5.25 6.12 5.69
N ALA A 173 -4.61 5.16 5.03
CA ALA A 173 -3.99 4.03 5.71
C ALA A 173 -2.94 4.47 6.73
N GLY A 174 -2.17 5.53 6.44
CA GLY A 174 -1.21 6.10 7.37
C GLY A 174 -1.81 6.79 8.60
N GLU A 175 -3.11 7.12 8.60
CA GLU A 175 -3.83 7.57 9.81
C GLU A 175 -4.36 6.40 10.65
N LEU A 176 -4.50 5.21 10.04
CA LEU A 176 -5.25 4.09 10.61
C LEU A 176 -4.37 2.90 11.03
N MET A 177 -3.24 2.73 10.37
CA MET A 177 -2.35 1.59 10.55
C MET A 177 -1.08 2.04 11.24
N GLU A 178 -0.44 1.11 11.96
CA GLU A 178 0.87 1.34 12.57
C GLU A 178 1.92 1.72 11.51
N TYR A 179 1.85 1.09 10.35
CA TYR A 179 2.67 1.42 9.20
C TYR A 179 1.86 1.42 7.89
N ALA A 180 2.00 2.49 7.14
CA ALA A 180 1.68 2.56 5.72
C ALA A 180 2.69 3.52 5.05
N PRO A 181 3.12 3.25 3.80
CA PRO A 181 4.07 4.10 3.09
C PRO A 181 3.69 5.58 3.11
N ASN A 182 4.65 6.47 3.41
CA ASN A 182 4.49 7.90 3.13
C ASN A 182 4.55 8.15 1.63
N VAL A 183 3.82 9.16 1.19
CA VAL A 183 3.72 9.52 -0.22
C VAL A 183 3.80 11.03 -0.47
N ARG A 184 4.46 11.43 -1.55
CA ARG A 184 4.59 12.82 -2.00
C ARG A 184 4.48 12.89 -3.51
N TYR A 185 3.76 13.88 -4.02
CA TYR A 185 3.76 14.15 -5.46
C TYR A 185 5.10 14.74 -5.90
N SER A 186 5.49 14.45 -7.13
CA SER A 186 6.64 15.05 -7.79
C SER A 186 6.45 15.12 -9.29
N GLU A 187 7.14 16.03 -9.95
CA GLU A 187 7.32 16.00 -11.40
C GLU A 187 8.67 15.35 -11.73
N VAL A 188 8.73 14.58 -12.83
CA VAL A 188 9.92 13.78 -13.17
C VAL A 188 10.46 14.19 -14.52
N MET A 189 11.78 14.37 -14.60
CA MET A 189 12.55 14.55 -15.83
C MET A 189 13.48 13.35 -16.00
N ILE A 190 13.58 12.80 -17.21
CA ILE A 190 14.55 11.75 -17.54
C ILE A 190 15.31 12.16 -18.79
N ASN A 191 16.63 12.26 -18.70
CA ASN A 191 17.53 12.65 -19.81
C ASN A 191 17.07 13.94 -20.50
N GLY A 192 16.69 14.95 -19.72
CA GLY A 192 16.18 16.22 -20.22
C GLY A 192 14.72 16.20 -20.71
N GLU A 193 14.04 15.06 -20.73
CA GLU A 193 12.63 14.96 -21.14
C GLU A 193 11.68 14.87 -19.94
N TYR A 194 10.65 15.70 -19.95
CA TYR A 194 9.58 15.65 -18.96
C TYR A 194 8.79 14.34 -19.07
N GLN A 195 8.56 13.67 -17.94
CA GLN A 195 7.84 12.39 -17.87
C GLN A 195 6.48 12.50 -17.16
N GLY A 196 6.05 13.69 -16.75
CA GLY A 196 4.75 13.88 -16.09
C GLY A 196 4.80 13.90 -14.57
N LEU A 197 3.60 13.87 -13.98
CA LEU A 197 3.39 13.83 -12.54
C LEU A 197 3.53 12.39 -12.01
N TYR A 198 4.31 12.22 -10.94
CA TYR A 198 4.51 10.96 -10.25
C TYR A 198 4.12 11.08 -8.79
N LEU A 199 3.90 9.93 -8.16
CA LEU A 199 3.82 9.80 -6.71
C LEU A 199 5.06 9.09 -6.19
N ILE A 200 5.89 9.80 -5.43
CA ILE A 200 6.97 9.22 -4.64
C ILE A 200 6.32 8.40 -3.52
N VAL A 201 6.67 7.13 -3.41
CA VAL A 201 6.18 6.19 -2.40
C VAL A 201 7.39 5.58 -1.70
N GLU A 202 7.34 5.53 -0.37
CA GLU A 202 8.33 4.78 0.42
C GLU A 202 8.29 3.29 0.07
N SER A 203 9.45 2.68 -0.21
CA SER A 203 9.53 1.22 -0.30
C SER A 203 9.19 0.56 1.04
N ILE A 204 8.50 -0.59 1.00
CA ILE A 204 8.24 -1.39 2.19
C ILE A 204 9.49 -2.18 2.56
N GLU A 205 10.20 -1.69 3.56
CA GLU A 205 11.47 -2.25 4.03
C GLU A 205 11.55 -2.17 5.56
N GLN A 206 12.54 -2.88 6.13
CA GLN A 206 12.84 -2.76 7.55
C GLN A 206 13.52 -1.41 7.82
N GLY A 207 13.04 -0.68 8.82
CA GLY A 207 13.65 0.59 9.20
C GLY A 207 12.85 1.32 10.28
N VAL A 208 13.52 2.18 11.04
CA VAL A 208 12.92 2.94 12.16
C VAL A 208 11.78 3.86 11.68
N HIS A 209 11.90 4.37 10.45
CA HIS A 209 10.89 5.19 9.78
C HIS A 209 10.18 4.43 8.64
N ARG A 210 10.27 3.10 8.66
CA ARG A 210 9.59 2.17 7.75
C ARG A 210 8.83 1.15 8.60
N ILE A 211 9.00 -0.15 8.33
CA ILE A 211 8.53 -1.22 9.23
C ILE A 211 9.55 -1.37 10.38
N PRO A 212 9.18 -1.00 11.62
CA PRO A 212 10.13 -0.89 12.72
C PRO A 212 10.35 -2.22 13.45
N VAL A 213 10.72 -3.28 12.71
CA VAL A 213 11.11 -4.57 13.31
C VAL A 213 12.61 -4.62 13.64
N GLU A 214 12.99 -5.43 14.63
CA GLU A 214 14.40 -5.57 15.04
C GLU A 214 15.35 -5.95 13.88
N LYS A 215 16.61 -5.50 14.01
CA LYS A 215 17.67 -5.84 13.06
C LYS A 215 18.07 -7.30 13.19
N SER A 216 18.17 -8.00 12.07
CA SER A 216 18.56 -9.41 12.02
C SER A 216 20.04 -9.57 12.38
N ASP A 217 20.32 -10.48 13.30
CA ASP A 217 21.69 -10.91 13.63
C ASP A 217 21.89 -12.35 13.13
N LYS A 218 22.88 -12.54 12.23
CA LYS A 218 23.25 -13.85 11.68
C LYS A 218 23.67 -14.87 12.73
N ARG A 219 24.03 -14.43 13.94
CA ARG A 219 24.38 -15.31 15.08
C ARG A 219 23.15 -15.89 15.78
N SER A 220 21.97 -15.30 15.57
CA SER A 220 20.72 -15.76 16.15
C SER A 220 20.02 -16.76 15.23
N LEU A 221 19.45 -17.81 15.83
CA LEU A 221 18.60 -18.78 15.14
C LEU A 221 17.23 -18.21 14.78
N LYS A 222 16.78 -17.15 15.47
CA LYS A 222 15.49 -16.49 15.26
C LYS A 222 15.71 -15.05 14.81
N THR A 223 14.83 -14.55 13.97
CA THR A 223 14.87 -13.15 13.51
C THR A 223 13.47 -12.60 13.33
N SER A 224 13.34 -11.30 13.48
CA SER A 224 12.18 -10.55 12.98
C SER A 224 12.18 -10.57 11.46
N TYR A 225 11.00 -10.46 10.86
CA TYR A 225 10.86 -10.65 9.43
C TYR A 225 9.75 -9.81 8.79
N ILE A 226 9.90 -9.62 7.48
CA ILE A 226 8.85 -9.12 6.58
C ILE A 226 8.68 -10.18 5.49
N ALA A 227 7.47 -10.66 5.31
CA ALA A 227 7.07 -11.56 4.24
C ALA A 227 6.02 -10.89 3.35
N VAL A 228 5.88 -11.34 2.11
CA VAL A 228 4.87 -10.80 1.19
C VAL A 228 4.14 -11.94 0.48
N TRP A 229 2.82 -11.85 0.43
CA TRP A 229 2.01 -12.63 -0.49
C TRP A 229 2.12 -12.03 -1.89
N ASP A 230 2.64 -12.80 -2.83
CA ASP A 230 2.85 -12.40 -4.22
C ASP A 230 2.82 -13.65 -5.13
N ARG A 231 3.04 -13.44 -6.44
CA ARG A 231 3.05 -14.51 -7.45
C ARG A 231 4.28 -15.42 -7.27
N PRO A 232 4.12 -16.75 -7.33
CA PRO A 232 5.23 -17.70 -7.16
C PRO A 232 6.47 -17.43 -8.02
N HIS A 233 6.27 -17.10 -9.30
CA HIS A 233 7.37 -16.82 -10.23
C HIS A 233 8.17 -15.53 -9.90
N LYS A 234 7.68 -14.69 -8.98
CA LYS A 234 8.37 -13.49 -8.50
C LYS A 234 9.18 -13.73 -7.22
N ALA A 235 8.98 -14.87 -6.56
CA ALA A 235 9.63 -15.17 -5.29
C ALA A 235 11.15 -15.28 -5.47
N LYS A 236 11.90 -14.71 -4.53
CA LYS A 236 13.36 -14.79 -4.48
C LYS A 236 13.85 -15.61 -3.28
N ASN A 237 13.03 -15.67 -2.25
CA ASN A 237 13.24 -16.44 -1.04
C ASN A 237 11.87 -17.00 -0.59
N PRO A 238 11.33 -17.99 -1.34
CA PRO A 238 10.01 -18.55 -1.04
C PRO A 238 9.98 -19.19 0.34
N VAL A 239 8.82 -19.10 1.00
CA VAL A 239 8.51 -19.74 2.27
C VAL A 239 7.84 -21.08 1.98
N ASP A 240 8.37 -22.16 2.54
CA ASP A 240 7.64 -23.43 2.63
C ASP A 240 6.70 -23.39 3.85
N ASN A 241 5.41 -23.13 3.62
CA ASN A 241 4.40 -22.93 4.67
C ASN A 241 3.16 -23.78 4.47
N TYR A 242 2.40 -23.98 5.56
CA TYR A 242 1.20 -24.82 5.60
C TYR A 242 0.20 -24.51 4.48
N VAL A 243 -0.19 -23.26 4.32
CA VAL A 243 -1.16 -22.86 3.27
C VAL A 243 -0.60 -23.11 1.86
N GLY A 244 0.72 -23.01 1.68
CA GLY A 244 1.40 -23.33 0.42
C GLY A 244 1.29 -24.81 0.07
N TYR A 245 1.83 -25.70 0.93
CA TYR A 245 1.88 -27.14 0.62
C TYR A 245 0.53 -27.85 0.75
N THR A 246 -0.48 -27.23 1.36
CA THR A 246 -1.87 -27.73 1.39
C THR A 246 -2.74 -27.16 0.28
N TYR A 247 -2.15 -26.38 -0.64
CA TYR A 247 -2.84 -25.74 -1.77
C TYR A 247 -4.00 -24.83 -1.37
N GLN A 248 -3.90 -24.19 -0.20
CA GLN A 248 -4.87 -23.21 0.31
C GLN A 248 -4.50 -21.76 -0.09
N ALA A 249 -3.32 -21.57 -0.70
CA ALA A 249 -2.82 -20.27 -1.16
C ALA A 249 -3.40 -19.84 -2.52
N ASP A 250 -4.07 -20.74 -3.22
CA ASP A 250 -4.49 -20.60 -4.61
C ASP A 250 -3.33 -20.11 -5.51
N GLN A 251 -3.48 -18.98 -6.21
CA GLN A 251 -2.49 -18.41 -7.12
C GLN A 251 -1.35 -17.63 -6.43
N SER A 252 -1.36 -17.55 -5.11
CA SER A 252 -0.39 -16.75 -4.33
C SER A 252 0.64 -17.61 -3.61
N SER A 253 1.74 -16.99 -3.17
CA SER A 253 2.79 -17.61 -2.38
C SER A 253 3.46 -16.59 -1.47
N LEU A 254 4.04 -17.04 -0.37
CA LEU A 254 4.83 -16.19 0.54
C LEU A 254 6.30 -16.15 0.14
N ASP A 255 6.85 -14.93 0.15
CA ASP A 255 8.26 -14.64 -0.11
C ASP A 255 8.85 -13.81 1.03
N ILE A 256 10.02 -14.20 1.54
CA ILE A 256 10.70 -13.46 2.61
C ILE A 256 11.41 -12.25 2.00
N ARG A 257 10.96 -11.05 2.38
CA ARG A 257 11.58 -9.78 1.98
C ARG A 257 12.66 -9.32 2.93
N TYR A 258 12.45 -9.55 4.21
CA TYR A 258 13.44 -9.24 5.23
C TYR A 258 13.52 -10.39 6.25
N PRO A 259 14.74 -10.86 6.60
CA PRO A 259 16.02 -10.50 5.98
C PRO A 259 16.08 -10.94 4.52
N ASN A 260 16.79 -10.19 3.67
CA ASN A 260 16.90 -10.56 2.26
C ASN A 260 17.72 -11.84 2.05
N VAL A 261 17.60 -12.46 0.87
CA VAL A 261 18.25 -13.74 0.52
C VAL A 261 19.77 -13.78 0.74
N ARG A 262 20.47 -12.63 0.70
CA ARG A 262 21.93 -12.56 0.93
C ARG A 262 22.30 -12.44 2.42
N LYS A 263 21.34 -12.04 3.26
CA LYS A 263 21.54 -11.74 4.68
C LYS A 263 20.93 -12.79 5.62
N ILE A 264 19.90 -13.51 5.18
CA ILE A 264 19.25 -14.57 5.96
C ILE A 264 20.15 -15.81 6.12
N THR A 265 20.06 -16.51 7.26
CA THR A 265 20.67 -17.83 7.48
C THR A 265 19.63 -18.95 7.32
N GLU A 266 20.07 -20.20 7.11
CA GLU A 266 19.14 -21.34 6.98
C GLU A 266 18.27 -21.50 8.24
N ALA A 267 18.88 -21.43 9.43
CA ALA A 267 18.14 -21.52 10.69
C ALA A 267 17.08 -20.41 10.85
N GLN A 268 17.38 -19.19 10.37
CA GLN A 268 16.41 -18.10 10.37
C GLN A 268 15.28 -18.33 9.37
N LYS A 269 15.57 -18.87 8.19
CA LYS A 269 14.56 -19.24 7.20
C LYS A 269 13.64 -20.32 7.75
N ASP A 270 14.21 -21.38 8.35
CA ASP A 270 13.46 -22.44 9.02
C ASP A 270 12.57 -21.89 10.14
N PHE A 271 13.10 -20.99 10.97
CA PHE A 271 12.30 -20.32 12.01
C PHE A 271 11.09 -19.59 11.43
N ILE A 272 11.28 -18.79 10.37
CA ILE A 272 10.19 -18.03 9.75
C ILE A 272 9.14 -18.98 9.16
N GLN A 273 9.56 -20.01 8.44
CA GLN A 273 8.67 -21.04 7.87
C GLN A 273 7.84 -21.74 8.95
N GLN A 274 8.46 -22.12 10.06
CA GLN A 274 7.78 -22.77 11.18
C GLN A 274 6.83 -21.82 11.92
N ASP A 275 7.21 -20.55 12.12
CA ASP A 275 6.38 -19.54 12.78
C ASP A 275 5.11 -19.23 11.96
N ILE A 276 5.26 -19.01 10.65
CA ILE A 276 4.14 -18.82 9.72
C ILE A 276 3.26 -20.07 9.67
N SER A 277 3.85 -21.25 9.47
CA SER A 277 3.11 -22.51 9.43
C SER A 277 2.35 -22.78 10.72
N LYS A 278 2.87 -22.37 11.88
CA LYS A 278 2.17 -22.49 13.15
C LYS A 278 0.91 -21.64 13.19
N ILE A 279 0.99 -20.38 12.76
CA ILE A 279 -0.17 -19.48 12.67
C ILE A 279 -1.22 -20.08 11.73
N GLU A 280 -0.80 -20.53 10.56
CA GLU A 280 -1.67 -21.12 9.56
C GLU A 280 -2.34 -22.41 10.03
N ARG A 281 -1.60 -23.30 10.69
CA ARG A 281 -2.19 -24.52 11.26
C ARG A 281 -3.28 -24.23 12.28
N ILE A 282 -3.15 -23.15 13.06
CA ILE A 282 -4.20 -22.72 14.00
C ILE A 282 -5.42 -22.16 13.25
N LEU A 283 -5.19 -21.31 12.24
CA LEU A 283 -6.28 -20.74 11.43
C LEU A 283 -7.07 -21.84 10.71
N TYR A 284 -6.39 -22.83 10.15
CA TYR A 284 -6.99 -23.89 9.34
C TYR A 284 -7.40 -25.14 10.14
N SER A 285 -7.07 -25.25 11.44
CA SER A 285 -7.63 -26.26 12.35
C SER A 285 -9.02 -25.89 12.89
N TYR A 286 -9.54 -24.70 12.55
CA TYR A 286 -10.76 -24.12 13.10
C TYR A 286 -10.73 -23.81 14.61
N ASP A 287 -9.58 -23.94 15.28
CA ASP A 287 -9.40 -23.43 16.65
C ASP A 287 -9.07 -21.92 16.62
N LEU A 288 -10.06 -21.14 16.18
CA LEU A 288 -9.93 -19.71 15.94
C LEU A 288 -9.77 -18.88 17.24
N LYS A 289 -9.84 -19.52 18.42
CA LYS A 289 -9.62 -18.83 19.70
C LYS A 289 -8.14 -18.52 19.91
N GLN A 290 -7.22 -19.29 19.33
CA GLN A 290 -5.80 -19.21 19.66
C GLN A 290 -4.98 -18.28 18.76
N TYR A 291 -5.38 -18.05 17.50
CA TYR A 291 -4.53 -17.31 16.55
C TYR A 291 -4.28 -15.86 16.99
N GLY A 292 -5.20 -15.27 17.77
CA GLY A 292 -5.04 -13.93 18.35
C GLY A 292 -3.86 -13.77 19.32
N HIS A 293 -3.23 -14.87 19.77
CA HIS A 293 -1.96 -14.83 20.50
C HIS A 293 -0.77 -14.52 19.60
N TYR A 294 -0.88 -14.78 18.29
CA TYR A 294 0.20 -14.66 17.32
C TYR A 294 -0.07 -13.58 16.26
N VAL A 295 -1.33 -13.20 16.06
CA VAL A 295 -1.76 -12.23 15.05
C VAL A 295 -2.47 -11.06 15.73
N ASP A 296 -2.14 -9.84 15.30
CA ASP A 296 -2.84 -8.64 15.73
C ASP A 296 -4.18 -8.51 14.98
N LYS A 297 -5.26 -8.99 15.60
CA LYS A 297 -6.61 -8.90 15.03
C LYS A 297 -7.02 -7.46 14.70
N ASN A 298 -6.55 -6.45 15.45
CA ASN A 298 -6.89 -5.05 15.18
C ASN A 298 -6.23 -4.56 13.91
N ALA A 299 -4.94 -4.86 13.70
CA ALA A 299 -4.21 -4.50 12.49
C ALA A 299 -4.85 -5.15 11.24
N PHE A 300 -5.23 -6.42 11.34
CA PHE A 300 -5.90 -7.15 10.25
C PHE A 300 -7.32 -6.63 9.99
N ALA A 301 -8.09 -6.29 11.02
CA ALA A 301 -9.41 -5.69 10.85
C ALA A 301 -9.32 -4.29 10.21
N THR A 302 -8.30 -3.48 10.56
CA THR A 302 -8.04 -2.21 9.89
C THR A 302 -7.72 -2.41 8.41
N TYR A 303 -6.82 -3.35 8.09
CA TYR A 303 -6.49 -3.69 6.71
C TYR A 303 -7.71 -4.15 5.92
N PHE A 304 -8.56 -5.00 6.51
CA PHE A 304 -9.80 -5.46 5.90
C PHE A 304 -10.71 -4.28 5.54
N VAL A 305 -10.98 -3.38 6.49
CA VAL A 305 -11.86 -2.22 6.26
C VAL A 305 -11.32 -1.30 5.17
N ILE A 306 -10.02 -1.01 5.16
CA ILE A 306 -9.40 -0.14 4.14
C ILE A 306 -9.56 -0.74 2.73
N ASN A 307 -9.19 -2.02 2.57
CA ASN A 307 -9.23 -2.66 1.26
C ASN A 307 -10.65 -2.95 0.79
N GLU A 308 -11.59 -3.25 1.69
CA GLU A 308 -13.00 -3.35 1.33
C GLU A 308 -13.61 -2.01 0.94
N PHE A 309 -13.28 -0.93 1.66
CA PHE A 309 -13.83 0.40 1.36
C PHE A 309 -13.34 0.94 0.02
N PHE A 310 -12.07 0.75 -0.32
CA PHE A 310 -11.54 1.17 -1.62
C PHE A 310 -11.66 0.08 -2.70
N ARG A 311 -12.14 -1.10 -2.35
CA ARG A 311 -12.24 -2.26 -3.25
C ARG A 311 -10.90 -2.59 -3.90
N ASN A 312 -9.87 -2.76 -3.08
CA ASN A 312 -8.58 -3.26 -3.55
C ASN A 312 -8.64 -4.80 -3.66
N THR A 313 -8.88 -5.30 -4.86
CA THR A 313 -9.19 -6.72 -5.11
C THR A 313 -7.96 -7.63 -5.12
N ASP A 314 -6.76 -7.05 -5.25
CA ASP A 314 -5.50 -7.78 -5.11
C ASP A 314 -5.12 -8.01 -3.63
N ALA A 315 -5.74 -7.29 -2.70
CA ALA A 315 -5.42 -7.34 -1.28
C ALA A 315 -5.65 -8.74 -0.69
N GLY A 316 -4.69 -9.23 0.09
CA GLY A 316 -4.70 -10.59 0.62
C GLY A 316 -4.20 -11.67 -0.34
N ILE A 317 -4.13 -11.40 -1.65
CA ILE A 317 -3.66 -12.36 -2.68
C ILE A 317 -2.26 -11.97 -3.16
N PHE A 318 -2.09 -10.70 -3.54
CA PHE A 318 -0.84 -10.18 -4.07
C PHE A 318 -0.43 -8.90 -3.34
N SER A 319 0.86 -8.55 -3.44
CA SER A 319 1.45 -7.35 -2.85
C SER A 319 1.08 -7.12 -1.38
N THR A 320 0.82 -8.18 -0.62
CA THR A 320 0.31 -8.08 0.75
C THR A 320 1.42 -8.38 1.74
N TYR A 321 1.86 -7.36 2.46
CA TYR A 321 3.06 -7.42 3.32
C TYR A 321 2.67 -7.77 4.75
N LEU A 322 3.25 -8.84 5.25
CA LEU A 322 3.18 -9.30 6.62
C LEU A 322 4.49 -8.98 7.32
N TYR A 323 4.43 -8.53 8.56
CA TYR A 323 5.64 -8.31 9.35
C TYR A 323 5.44 -8.71 10.80
N LYS A 324 6.51 -9.22 11.40
CA LYS A 324 6.48 -9.68 12.78
C LYS A 324 7.83 -9.46 13.44
N ASP A 325 7.78 -8.82 14.59
CA ASP A 325 8.92 -8.77 15.51
C ASP A 325 8.98 -10.05 16.37
N LEU A 326 10.15 -10.41 16.89
CA LEU A 326 10.38 -11.69 17.58
C LEU A 326 9.41 -11.96 18.73
N ARG A 327 9.02 -10.89 19.45
CA ARG A 327 8.17 -10.96 20.64
C ARG A 327 6.80 -10.31 20.44
N ASP A 328 6.53 -9.84 19.23
CA ASP A 328 5.28 -9.18 18.91
C ASP A 328 4.37 -10.10 18.08
N LYS A 329 3.13 -9.65 17.88
CA LYS A 329 2.18 -10.30 16.99
C LYS A 329 2.48 -9.95 15.53
N MET A 330 2.05 -10.82 14.63
CA MET A 330 2.03 -10.58 13.20
C MET A 330 1.11 -9.40 12.90
N LYS A 331 1.61 -8.46 12.12
CA LYS A 331 0.89 -7.30 11.60
C LYS A 331 0.96 -7.31 10.07
N ILE A 332 0.21 -6.41 9.46
CA ILE A 332 0.01 -6.33 8.01
C ILE A 332 0.14 -4.87 7.56
N ALA A 333 0.59 -4.64 6.32
CA ALA A 333 0.72 -3.32 5.72
C ALA A 333 0.06 -3.27 4.33
N VAL A 334 -0.50 -2.11 3.99
CA VAL A 334 -1.12 -1.86 2.68
C VAL A 334 -0.09 -1.55 1.60
N TRP A 335 -0.43 -1.90 0.36
CA TRP A 335 0.32 -1.58 -0.85
C TRP A 335 -0.60 -1.65 -2.08
N ASP A 336 -0.23 -0.94 -3.16
CA ASP A 336 -0.89 -0.93 -4.48
C ASP A 336 -2.41 -0.72 -4.45
N PHE A 337 -2.85 0.53 -4.51
CA PHE A 337 -4.26 0.88 -4.74
C PHE A 337 -4.52 1.36 -6.18
N ASN A 338 -3.60 1.08 -7.11
CA ASN A 338 -3.76 1.48 -8.52
C ASN A 338 -4.93 0.75 -9.20
N ASN A 339 -5.23 -0.48 -8.79
CA ASN A 339 -6.37 -1.28 -9.30
C ASN A 339 -7.66 -1.07 -8.48
N ALA A 340 -7.59 -0.32 -7.37
CA ALA A 340 -8.73 -0.03 -6.51
C ALA A 340 -9.68 0.99 -7.18
N PHE A 341 -10.86 1.21 -6.60
CA PHE A 341 -11.91 2.09 -7.16
C PHE A 341 -12.36 1.67 -8.56
N ASP A 342 -12.55 0.36 -8.76
CA ASP A 342 -12.92 -0.22 -10.06
C ASP A 342 -11.95 0.19 -11.20
N ASN A 343 -10.64 0.04 -10.98
CA ASN A 343 -9.61 0.47 -11.92
C ASN A 343 -8.72 -0.67 -12.42
N HIS A 344 -9.17 -1.92 -12.27
CA HIS A 344 -8.47 -3.09 -12.79
C HIS A 344 -8.62 -3.15 -14.32
N SER A 345 -7.54 -3.47 -15.03
CA SER A 345 -7.43 -3.37 -16.50
C SER A 345 -8.44 -4.20 -17.28
N ASP A 346 -8.77 -5.39 -16.78
CA ASP A 346 -9.46 -6.47 -17.52
C ASP A 346 -10.67 -7.01 -16.77
N VAL A 347 -10.93 -6.49 -15.58
CA VAL A 347 -12.05 -6.93 -14.73
C VAL A 347 -12.78 -5.70 -14.23
N GLU A 348 -14.10 -5.71 -14.43
CA GLU A 348 -15.01 -4.76 -13.81
C GLU A 348 -15.43 -5.30 -12.43
N TYR A 349 -15.29 -4.46 -11.41
CA TYR A 349 -15.70 -4.77 -10.06
C TYR A 349 -16.86 -3.88 -9.64
N ASP A 350 -18.00 -4.52 -9.38
CA ASP A 350 -19.15 -3.84 -8.79
C ASP A 350 -18.76 -3.21 -7.44
N ARG A 351 -19.40 -2.08 -7.15
CA ARG A 351 -19.43 -1.42 -5.84
C ARG A 351 -20.07 -2.33 -4.78
N ALA A 352 -20.90 -3.30 -5.16
CA ALA A 352 -21.52 -4.28 -4.28
C ALA A 352 -20.66 -5.53 -4.03
N GLY A 353 -20.86 -6.19 -2.88
CA GLY A 353 -20.17 -7.44 -2.48
C GLY A 353 -18.96 -7.21 -1.58
N PHE A 354 -18.25 -8.28 -1.24
CA PHE A 354 -16.98 -8.23 -0.50
C PHE A 354 -15.91 -8.98 -1.26
N SER A 355 -14.67 -8.47 -1.26
CA SER A 355 -13.53 -9.06 -1.99
C SER A 355 -12.61 -9.89 -1.12
N MET A 356 -12.60 -9.62 0.19
CA MET A 356 -11.70 -10.24 1.17
C MET A 356 -12.22 -11.58 1.72
N LEU A 357 -13.34 -12.11 1.21
CA LEU A 357 -13.99 -13.30 1.78
C LEU A 357 -13.28 -14.61 1.44
N GLU A 358 -12.64 -14.68 0.28
CA GLU A 358 -12.04 -15.91 -0.25
C GLU A 358 -10.51 -15.83 -0.32
N VAL A 359 -9.91 -14.74 0.18
CA VAL A 359 -8.47 -14.54 0.12
C VAL A 359 -7.74 -15.28 1.25
N PRO A 360 -6.47 -15.68 1.05
CA PRO A 360 -5.68 -16.38 2.06
C PRO A 360 -5.73 -15.73 3.45
N TRP A 361 -5.84 -16.57 4.47
CA TRP A 361 -6.03 -16.22 5.89
C TRP A 361 -7.37 -15.56 6.22
N PHE A 362 -7.81 -14.54 5.47
CA PHE A 362 -9.05 -13.83 5.74
C PHE A 362 -10.28 -14.75 5.59
N SER A 363 -10.26 -15.68 4.64
CA SER A 363 -11.31 -16.72 4.49
C SER A 363 -11.49 -17.59 5.74
N MET A 364 -10.47 -17.68 6.60
CA MET A 364 -10.56 -18.33 7.91
C MET A 364 -10.89 -17.32 9.01
N MET A 365 -10.32 -16.12 8.99
CA MET A 365 -10.58 -15.08 10.00
C MET A 365 -12.04 -14.60 10.01
N ILE A 366 -12.73 -14.54 8.86
CA ILE A 366 -14.15 -14.15 8.81
C ILE A 366 -15.08 -15.15 9.52
N LYS A 367 -14.60 -16.36 9.82
CA LYS A 367 -15.32 -17.37 10.59
C LYS A 367 -15.19 -17.14 12.10
N ASP A 368 -14.29 -16.25 12.53
CA ASP A 368 -14.14 -15.82 13.91
C ASP A 368 -15.07 -14.63 14.20
N LYS A 369 -16.04 -14.84 15.09
CA LYS A 369 -16.97 -13.78 15.48
C LYS A 369 -16.25 -12.57 16.09
N GLU A 370 -15.18 -12.77 16.86
CA GLU A 370 -14.44 -11.65 17.45
C GLU A 370 -13.79 -10.78 16.37
N PHE A 371 -13.31 -11.39 15.29
CA PHE A 371 -12.74 -10.67 14.16
C PHE A 371 -13.81 -9.88 13.41
N ILE A 372 -14.98 -10.47 13.14
CA ILE A 372 -16.11 -9.76 12.52
C ILE A 372 -16.60 -8.61 13.41
N ASP A 373 -16.70 -8.81 14.72
CA ASP A 373 -17.04 -7.74 15.67
C ASP A 373 -16.06 -6.56 15.55
N LEU A 374 -14.75 -6.83 15.44
CA LEU A 374 -13.73 -5.80 15.24
C LEU A 374 -13.88 -5.07 13.90
N VAL A 375 -14.12 -5.79 12.80
CA VAL A 375 -14.31 -5.21 11.46
C VAL A 375 -15.53 -4.29 11.43
N VAL A 376 -16.69 -4.78 11.87
CA VAL A 376 -17.96 -4.04 11.89
C VAL A 376 -17.83 -2.80 12.78
N HIS A 377 -17.32 -2.97 14.01
CA HIS A 377 -17.12 -1.85 14.93
C HIS A 377 -16.21 -0.78 14.31
N LYS A 378 -15.07 -1.20 13.77
CA LYS A 378 -14.08 -0.29 13.20
C LYS A 378 -14.64 0.45 11.99
N TYR A 379 -15.32 -0.24 11.08
CA TYR A 379 -16.00 0.40 9.95
C TYR A 379 -16.95 1.50 10.42
N HIS A 380 -17.87 1.21 11.35
CA HIS A 380 -18.81 2.22 11.84
C HIS A 380 -18.14 3.41 12.53
N GLN A 381 -17.04 3.20 13.27
CA GLN A 381 -16.29 4.32 13.85
C GLN A 381 -15.63 5.19 12.78
N LEU A 382 -14.97 4.57 11.80
CA LEU A 382 -14.29 5.29 10.72
C LEU A 382 -15.28 6.03 9.82
N ARG A 383 -16.43 5.41 9.52
CA ARG A 383 -17.47 5.96 8.67
C ARG A 383 -18.06 7.28 9.17
N LYS A 384 -18.07 7.50 10.49
CA LYS A 384 -18.49 8.78 11.11
C LYS A 384 -17.59 9.96 10.77
N ASN A 385 -16.32 9.72 10.39
CA ASN A 385 -15.37 10.79 10.11
C ASN A 385 -14.38 10.42 8.99
N LEU A 386 -13.37 9.58 9.29
CA LEU A 386 -12.25 9.30 8.38
C LEU A 386 -12.67 8.71 7.03
N LEU A 387 -13.73 7.90 7.02
CA LEU A 387 -14.38 7.32 5.85
C LEU A 387 -15.71 8.02 5.49
N SER A 388 -15.96 9.21 6.03
CA SER A 388 -17.13 9.99 5.62
C SER A 388 -16.97 10.49 4.19
N THR A 389 -18.06 10.44 3.42
CA THR A 389 -18.06 10.84 2.00
C THR A 389 -17.60 12.29 1.87
N LYS A 390 -18.11 13.17 2.73
CA LYS A 390 -17.74 14.59 2.76
C LYS A 390 -16.23 14.77 2.96
N ARG A 391 -15.62 14.12 3.96
CA ARG A 391 -14.17 14.28 4.23
C ARG A 391 -13.34 13.80 3.04
N LEU A 392 -13.69 12.66 2.45
CA LEU A 392 -12.94 12.09 1.33
C LEU A 392 -13.09 12.94 0.05
N HIS A 393 -14.29 13.47 -0.23
CA HIS A 393 -14.50 14.43 -1.31
C HIS A 393 -13.72 15.72 -1.07
N ASP A 394 -13.75 16.29 0.15
CA ASP A 394 -12.97 17.48 0.50
C ASP A 394 -11.45 17.23 0.34
N HIS A 395 -10.97 16.02 0.67
CA HIS A 395 -9.58 15.61 0.48
C HIS A 395 -9.22 15.54 -1.02
N ILE A 396 -10.09 14.95 -1.85
CA ILE A 396 -9.92 14.91 -3.30
C ILE A 396 -9.85 16.33 -3.86
N ASP A 397 -10.81 17.20 -3.54
CA ASP A 397 -10.90 18.54 -4.10
C ASP A 397 -9.68 19.39 -3.72
N LYS A 398 -9.22 19.32 -2.46
CA LYS A 398 -7.99 19.98 -2.02
C LYS A 398 -6.74 19.42 -2.68
N THR A 399 -6.71 18.13 -2.99
CA THR A 399 -5.58 17.51 -3.69
C THR A 399 -5.53 17.98 -5.15
N VAL A 400 -6.68 18.01 -5.84
CA VAL A 400 -6.77 18.54 -7.22
C VAL A 400 -6.32 20.00 -7.26
N GLN A 401 -6.82 20.83 -6.34
CA GLN A 401 -6.40 22.22 -6.23
C GLN A 401 -4.89 22.35 -5.98
N PHE A 402 -4.34 21.52 -5.09
CA PHE A 402 -2.91 21.51 -4.78
C PHE A 402 -2.06 21.13 -5.99
N LEU A 403 -2.46 20.14 -6.80
CA LEU A 403 -1.72 19.73 -7.99
C LEU A 403 -1.67 20.84 -9.05
N GLY A 404 -2.77 21.57 -9.22
CA GLY A 404 -2.82 22.79 -10.04
C GLY A 404 -2.23 22.59 -11.46
N PRO A 405 -1.31 23.46 -11.92
CA PRO A 405 -0.73 23.39 -13.27
C PRO A 405 -0.03 22.06 -13.63
N ALA A 406 0.40 21.27 -12.64
CA ALA A 406 1.07 19.99 -12.90
C ALA A 406 0.11 18.96 -13.54
N ILE A 407 -1.20 19.08 -13.34
CA ILE A 407 -2.20 18.25 -14.01
C ILE A 407 -2.16 18.50 -15.52
N GLN A 408 -2.17 19.77 -15.94
CA GLN A 408 -2.13 20.12 -17.35
C GLN A 408 -0.83 19.63 -18.01
N ARG A 409 0.33 19.90 -17.39
CA ARG A 409 1.63 19.42 -17.92
C ARG A 409 1.66 17.90 -18.06
N ASN A 410 1.12 17.18 -17.07
CA ASN A 410 0.99 15.73 -17.17
C ASN A 410 0.13 15.31 -18.37
N ASN A 411 -1.00 15.98 -18.58
CA ASN A 411 -1.95 15.66 -19.64
C ASN A 411 -1.49 16.14 -21.02
N ASP A 412 -0.62 17.14 -21.11
CA ASP A 412 0.03 17.52 -22.36
C ASP A 412 0.89 16.37 -22.90
N LYS A 413 1.50 15.57 -22.01
CA LYS A 413 2.28 14.37 -22.39
C LYS A 413 1.43 13.10 -22.49
N TRP A 414 0.58 12.84 -21.50
CA TRP A 414 -0.11 11.55 -21.34
C TRP A 414 -1.62 11.62 -21.57
N GLY A 415 -2.18 12.80 -21.82
CA GLY A 415 -3.63 13.02 -21.95
C GLY A 415 -4.24 12.44 -23.23
N TYR A 416 -3.45 11.85 -24.13
CA TYR A 416 -4.01 11.06 -25.23
C TYR A 416 -4.85 9.88 -24.72
N VAL A 417 -4.66 9.42 -23.47
CA VAL A 417 -5.51 8.38 -22.87
C VAL A 417 -6.99 8.77 -22.81
N PHE A 418 -7.30 10.08 -22.83
CA PHE A 418 -8.67 10.60 -22.89
C PHE A 418 -9.28 10.53 -24.30
N GLN A 419 -8.47 10.22 -25.33
CA GLN A 419 -8.92 10.05 -26.72
C GLN A 419 -9.44 8.63 -26.96
N LEU A 420 -10.70 8.39 -26.60
CA LEU A 420 -11.35 7.07 -26.67
C LEU A 420 -11.47 6.48 -28.10
N GLN A 421 -11.05 7.20 -29.13
CA GLN A 421 -10.95 6.70 -30.51
C GLN A 421 -9.63 5.94 -30.79
N LYS A 422 -8.65 5.97 -29.89
CA LYS A 422 -7.34 5.29 -30.02
C LYS A 422 -7.06 4.33 -28.86
N MET A 423 -8.08 3.55 -28.48
CA MET A 423 -7.96 2.59 -27.39
C MET A 423 -7.15 1.35 -27.81
N ASP A 424 -6.39 0.83 -26.86
CA ASP A 424 -5.63 -0.41 -27.00
C ASP A 424 -5.77 -1.26 -25.73
N GLU A 425 -5.47 -2.56 -25.83
CA GLU A 425 -5.65 -3.52 -24.73
C GLU A 425 -4.66 -3.33 -23.57
N HIS A 426 -3.58 -2.59 -23.75
CA HIS A 426 -2.52 -2.42 -22.77
C HIS A 426 -2.73 -1.19 -21.91
N ASN A 427 -3.25 -0.11 -22.49
CA ASN A 427 -3.27 1.22 -21.88
C ASN A 427 -4.67 1.68 -21.43
N TYR A 428 -5.70 0.87 -21.67
CA TYR A 428 -7.09 1.19 -21.38
C TYR A 428 -7.74 0.07 -20.56
N LEU A 429 -8.74 0.46 -19.76
CA LEU A 429 -9.57 -0.49 -19.04
C LEU A 429 -10.48 -1.24 -20.01
N GLN A 430 -10.80 -2.49 -19.69
CA GLN A 430 -11.81 -3.32 -20.34
C GLN A 430 -12.92 -3.66 -19.33
N PRO A 431 -14.20 -3.63 -19.73
CA PRO A 431 -14.70 -3.15 -21.02
C PRO A 431 -14.39 -1.65 -21.25
N TYR A 432 -14.23 -1.24 -22.51
CA TYR A 432 -13.65 0.07 -22.87
C TYR A 432 -14.49 1.26 -22.41
N GLU A 433 -15.79 1.05 -22.21
CA GLU A 433 -16.76 2.03 -21.72
C GLU A 433 -16.44 2.52 -20.30
N ARG A 434 -15.59 1.80 -19.57
CA ARG A 434 -15.09 2.21 -18.24
C ARG A 434 -14.09 3.38 -18.31
N ASN A 435 -13.53 3.68 -19.48
CA ASN A 435 -12.51 4.71 -19.62
C ASN A 435 -13.13 6.10 -19.70
N GLN A 436 -12.60 7.03 -18.88
CA GLN A 436 -13.10 8.41 -18.83
C GLN A 436 -12.55 9.25 -19.98
N ALA A 437 -13.35 10.16 -20.54
CA ALA A 437 -13.00 11.03 -21.67
C ALA A 437 -12.36 12.37 -21.24
N SER A 438 -12.24 12.62 -19.94
CA SER A 438 -11.56 13.81 -19.39
C SER A 438 -11.00 13.56 -17.99
N TYR A 439 -10.12 14.46 -17.53
CA TYR A 439 -9.59 14.43 -16.17
C TYR A 439 -10.69 14.67 -15.14
N GLU A 440 -11.59 15.62 -15.41
CA GLU A 440 -12.70 15.99 -14.54
C GLU A 440 -13.66 14.81 -14.35
N GLU A 441 -13.95 14.08 -15.43
CA GLU A 441 -14.74 12.85 -15.36
C GLU A 441 -14.01 11.75 -14.56
N ALA A 442 -12.70 11.59 -14.73
CA ALA A 442 -11.92 10.64 -13.93
C ALA A 442 -11.97 10.96 -12.43
N VAL A 443 -11.90 12.25 -12.05
CA VAL A 443 -12.08 12.68 -10.65
C VAL A 443 -13.50 12.41 -10.17
N HIS A 444 -14.51 12.71 -10.99
CA HIS A 444 -15.92 12.45 -10.66
C HIS A 444 -16.18 10.95 -10.42
N VAL A 445 -15.64 10.06 -11.25
CA VAL A 445 -15.76 8.60 -11.08
C VAL A 445 -15.20 8.15 -9.73
N VAL A 446 -14.02 8.64 -9.32
CA VAL A 446 -13.45 8.30 -8.00
C VAL A 446 -14.36 8.80 -6.86
N LYS A 447 -14.92 10.01 -6.97
CA LYS A 447 -15.85 10.57 -5.97
C LYS A 447 -17.16 9.77 -5.88
N SER A 448 -17.77 9.43 -7.02
CA SER A 448 -18.97 8.58 -7.09
C SER A 448 -18.70 7.21 -6.51
N PHE A 449 -17.57 6.58 -6.85
CA PHE A 449 -17.21 5.27 -6.31
C PHE A 449 -17.18 5.29 -4.77
N ILE A 450 -16.50 6.27 -4.17
CA ILE A 450 -16.41 6.42 -2.70
C ILE A 450 -17.79 6.58 -2.07
N GLU A 451 -18.66 7.38 -2.70
CA GLU A 451 -20.01 7.63 -2.20
C GLU A 451 -20.86 6.35 -2.24
N ASP A 452 -20.91 5.69 -3.38
CA ASP A 452 -21.74 4.52 -3.60
C ASP A 452 -21.25 3.31 -2.80
N ARG A 453 -19.93 3.11 -2.77
CA ARG A 453 -19.29 2.05 -1.97
C ARG A 453 -19.50 2.27 -0.47
N GLY A 454 -19.42 3.54 -0.04
CA GLY A 454 -19.75 3.93 1.32
C GLY A 454 -21.18 3.56 1.71
N LYS A 455 -22.17 3.96 0.88
CA LYS A 455 -23.59 3.62 1.09
C LYS A 455 -23.83 2.11 1.10
N TRP A 456 -23.22 1.37 0.17
CA TRP A 456 -23.37 -0.08 0.12
C TRP A 456 -22.84 -0.74 1.38
N LEU A 457 -21.64 -0.35 1.85
CA LEU A 457 -21.08 -0.87 3.11
C LEU A 457 -21.92 -0.45 4.32
N ASP A 458 -22.53 0.75 4.33
CA ASP A 458 -23.42 1.20 5.41
C ASP A 458 -24.58 0.21 5.60
N GLU A 459 -25.11 -0.33 4.51
CA GLU A 459 -26.23 -1.28 4.50
C GLU A 459 -25.81 -2.74 4.73
N HIS A 460 -24.59 -3.11 4.34
CA HIS A 460 -24.20 -4.53 4.22
C HIS A 460 -23.07 -4.97 5.16
N ILE A 461 -22.36 -4.07 5.85
CA ILE A 461 -21.20 -4.47 6.68
C ILE A 461 -21.57 -5.53 7.74
N GLU A 462 -22.76 -5.43 8.33
CA GLU A 462 -23.23 -6.40 9.34
C GLU A 462 -23.58 -7.75 8.73
N THR A 463 -23.81 -7.85 7.42
CA THR A 463 -24.04 -9.16 6.77
C THR A 463 -22.83 -10.06 6.88
N LEU A 464 -21.64 -9.55 7.20
CA LEU A 464 -20.46 -10.35 7.50
C LEU A 464 -20.67 -11.35 8.65
N TYR A 465 -21.61 -11.09 9.57
CA TYR A 465 -21.96 -12.03 10.65
C TYR A 465 -22.47 -13.38 10.14
N GLN A 466 -22.95 -13.46 8.90
CA GLN A 466 -23.37 -14.72 8.30
C GLN A 466 -22.21 -15.72 8.17
N TYR A 467 -20.97 -15.24 8.04
CA TYR A 467 -19.79 -16.09 7.84
C TYR A 467 -19.23 -16.66 9.15
N CYS A 468 -19.58 -16.08 10.31
CA CYS A 468 -19.19 -16.57 11.63
C CYS A 468 -20.36 -17.18 12.41
N ALA A 469 -21.52 -17.37 11.79
CA ALA A 469 -22.66 -17.98 12.44
C ALA A 469 -22.38 -19.47 12.73
N PRO A 470 -22.70 -19.99 13.93
CA PRO A 470 -22.57 -21.41 14.21
C PRO A 470 -23.46 -22.20 13.26
N SER A 471 -22.90 -23.19 12.57
CA SER A 471 -23.69 -24.09 11.74
C SER A 471 -24.69 -24.85 12.62
N LYS A 472 -25.96 -24.92 12.20
CA LYS A 472 -26.98 -25.76 12.88
C LYS A 472 -26.55 -27.23 12.99
N ASN A 473 -25.61 -27.67 12.14
CA ASN A 473 -25.15 -29.06 12.06
C ASN A 473 -23.85 -29.33 12.84
N THR A 474 -23.26 -28.32 13.51
CA THR A 474 -21.96 -28.49 14.18
C THR A 474 -21.99 -29.37 15.44
N ASN A 475 -23.19 -29.77 15.92
CA ASN A 475 -23.37 -30.68 17.05
C ASN A 475 -24.07 -32.00 16.67
N THR A 476 -24.14 -32.35 15.39
CA THR A 476 -24.66 -33.66 14.93
C THR A 476 -23.54 -34.64 14.53
N LEU A 477 -22.32 -34.44 15.03
CA LEU A 477 -21.33 -35.51 15.07
C LEU A 477 -21.67 -36.41 16.25
N VAL A 478 -22.53 -37.35 15.89
CA VAL A 478 -22.99 -38.55 16.56
C VAL A 478 -22.00 -39.10 17.60
N ASP A 479 -22.48 -39.21 18.84
CA ASP A 479 -21.95 -40.17 19.81
C ASP A 479 -22.14 -41.58 19.24
N TYR A 480 -21.07 -42.17 18.70
CA TYR A 480 -20.98 -43.62 18.44
C TYR A 480 -19.71 -44.20 19.05
#